data_AF-A0A2K2B979-F1
#
_entry.id   AF-A0A2K2B979-F1
#
_cell.length_a   1.000
_cell.length_b   1.000
_cell.length_c   1.000
_cell.angle_alpha   90.00
_cell.angle_beta   90.00
_cell.angle_gamma   90.00
#
_symmetry.space_group_name_H-M   'P 1'
#
loop_
_entity.id
_entity.type
_entity.pdbx_description
1 polymer ?
#
loop_
_entity_poly.entity_id
_entity_poly.type
_entity_poly.pdbx_seq_one_letter_code
_entity_poly.pdbx_strand_id
1 'polypeptide(L)'
;MSLAEHFIELMEDGRLFDIIDAQVKGDCTEEEAIVIANLAKRCLDLNGRNRPTMREVAMELEWILLSRNGINIQQIVEVDNSSRSISCSSFEIGIDLPLDC
;
A
#
# COMPACT_ATOMS: atom_id res chain seq x y z
N MET A 1 5.14 -24.75 6.90
CA MET A 1 4.55 -23.42 6.74
C MET A 1 5.59 -22.48 6.20
N SER A 2 5.24 -21.76 5.14
CA SER A 2 6.03 -20.59 4.69
C SER A 2 5.60 -19.34 5.46
N LEU A 3 6.40 -18.27 5.40
CA LEU A 3 6.03 -16.98 6.01
C LEU A 3 4.72 -16.42 5.44
N ALA A 4 4.51 -16.57 4.13
CA ALA A 4 3.29 -16.13 3.46
C ALA A 4 2.05 -16.88 3.94
N GLU A 5 2.17 -18.21 4.08
CA GLU A 5 1.08 -19.06 4.57
C GLU A 5 0.73 -18.73 6.03
N HIS A 6 1.74 -18.54 6.88
CA HIS A 6 1.55 -18.14 8.28
C HIS A 6 0.91 -16.75 8.42
N PHE A 7 1.30 -15.80 7.55
CA PHE A 7 0.67 -14.49 7.49
C PHE A 7 -0.82 -14.57 7.13
N ILE A 8 -1.17 -15.38 6.12
CA ILE A 8 -2.57 -15.56 5.69
C ILE A 8 -3.41 -16.17 6.82
N GLU A 9 -2.90 -17.21 7.50
CA GLU A 9 -3.57 -17.86 8.62
C GLU A 9 -3.87 -16.87 9.75
N LEU A 10 -2.86 -16.11 10.19
CA LEU A 10 -3.04 -15.13 11.26
C LEU A 10 -3.96 -13.98 10.86
N MET A 11 -3.99 -13.58 9.59
CA MET A 11 -4.96 -12.63 9.08
C MET A 11 -6.40 -13.15 9.17
N GLU A 12 -6.62 -14.45 8.95
CA GLU A 12 -7.92 -15.10 9.04
C GLU A 12 -8.38 -15.29 10.49
N ASP A 13 -7.44 -15.54 11.39
CA ASP A 13 -7.67 -15.63 12.83
C ASP A 13 -7.85 -14.27 13.53
N GLY A 14 -7.68 -13.15 12.81
CA GLY A 14 -7.74 -11.81 13.40
C GLY A 14 -6.52 -11.48 14.28
N ARG A 15 -5.41 -12.16 14.05
CA ARG A 15 -4.17 -12.12 14.85
C ARG A 15 -3.02 -11.39 14.15
N LEU A 16 -3.34 -10.47 13.25
CA LEU A 16 -2.37 -9.67 12.51
C LEU A 16 -1.32 -9.02 13.44
N PHE A 17 -1.75 -8.45 14.56
CA PHE A 17 -0.87 -7.72 15.47
C PHE A 17 0.12 -8.60 16.24
N ASP A 18 -0.02 -9.93 16.18
CA ASP A 18 0.95 -10.87 16.75
C ASP A 18 2.23 -10.96 15.92
N ILE A 19 2.18 -10.60 14.63
CA ILE A 19 3.30 -10.71 13.68
C ILE A 19 3.79 -9.38 13.11
N ILE A 20 3.05 -8.29 13.33
CA ILE A 20 3.52 -6.96 12.91
C ILE A 20 4.80 -6.61 13.68
N ASP A 21 5.83 -6.22 12.92
CA ASP A 21 7.12 -5.77 13.45
C ASP A 21 6.94 -4.58 14.40
N ALA A 22 7.75 -4.52 15.45
CA ALA A 22 7.68 -3.45 16.43
C ALA A 22 7.85 -2.05 15.82
N GLN A 23 8.64 -1.92 14.75
CA GLN A 23 8.81 -0.66 14.03
C GLN A 23 7.49 -0.19 13.41
N VAL A 24 6.76 -1.11 12.77
CA VAL A 24 5.47 -0.81 12.14
C VAL A 24 4.43 -0.39 13.18
N LYS A 25 4.41 -1.00 14.37
CA LYS A 25 3.52 -0.59 15.48
C LYS A 25 3.75 0.85 15.96
N GLY A 26 4.96 1.40 15.76
CA GLY A 26 5.28 2.79 16.11
C GLY A 26 4.90 3.79 15.02
N ASP A 27 4.92 3.36 13.74
CA ASP A 27 4.86 4.26 12.58
C ASP A 27 3.50 4.28 11.86
N CYS A 28 2.58 3.35 12.15
CA CYS A 28 1.25 3.31 11.56
C CYS A 28 0.14 3.11 12.59
N THR A 29 -1.06 3.60 12.29
CA THR A 29 -2.24 3.27 13.10
C THR A 29 -2.66 1.82 12.88
N GLU A 30 -3.43 1.25 13.81
CA GLU A 30 -3.97 -0.11 13.67
C GLU A 30 -4.81 -0.24 12.40
N GLU A 31 -5.59 0.78 12.06
CA GLU A 31 -6.43 0.81 10.86
C GLU A 31 -5.58 0.80 9.58
N GLU A 32 -4.53 1.61 9.52
CA GLU A 32 -3.61 1.65 8.38
C GLU A 32 -2.92 0.29 8.20
N ALA A 33 -2.47 -0.32 9.31
CA ALA A 33 -1.87 -1.64 9.31
C ALA A 33 -2.83 -2.70 8.75
N ILE A 34 -4.10 -2.67 9.17
CA ILE A 34 -5.14 -3.58 8.67
C ILE A 34 -5.37 -3.39 7.18
N VAL A 35 -5.43 -2.15 6.69
CA VAL A 35 -5.65 -1.87 5.26
C VAL A 35 -4.48 -2.41 4.42
N ILE A 36 -3.24 -2.10 4.82
CA ILE A 36 -2.04 -2.58 4.11
C ILE A 36 -1.93 -4.11 4.18
N ALA A 37 -2.23 -4.71 5.32
CA ALA A 37 -2.20 -6.16 5.48
C ALA A 37 -3.26 -6.86 4.61
N ASN A 38 -4.44 -6.26 4.43
CA ASN A 38 -5.44 -6.78 3.51
C ASN A 38 -5.00 -6.72 2.05
N LEU A 39 -4.30 -5.65 1.64
CA LEU A 39 -3.67 -5.57 0.32
C LEU A 39 -2.60 -6.67 0.17
N ALA A 40 -1.73 -6.85 1.16
CA ALA A 40 -0.73 -7.92 1.17
C ALA A 40 -1.37 -9.32 1.09
N LYS A 41 -2.47 -9.56 1.82
CA LYS A 41 -3.22 -10.83 1.75
C LYS A 41 -3.68 -11.14 0.32
N ARG A 42 -4.22 -10.16 -0.39
CA ARG A 42 -4.63 -10.32 -1.80
C ARG A 42 -3.43 -10.55 -2.73
N CYS A 43 -2.30 -9.89 -2.51
CA CYS A 43 -1.07 -10.14 -3.25
C CYS A 43 -0.54 -11.57 -3.06
N LEU A 44 -0.75 -12.16 -1.88
CA LEU A 44 -0.30 -13.50 -1.51
C LEU A 44 -1.30 -14.61 -1.84
N ASP A 45 -2.43 -14.32 -2.51
CA ASP A 45 -3.44 -15.32 -2.85
C ASP A 45 -2.81 -16.54 -3.56
N LEU A 46 -3.18 -17.74 -3.12
CA LEU A 46 -2.68 -19.00 -3.66
C LEU A 46 -3.10 -19.19 -5.12
N ASN A 47 -4.25 -18.65 -5.50
CA ASN A 47 -4.70 -18.55 -6.88
C ASN A 47 -4.16 -17.25 -7.49
N GLY A 48 -3.18 -17.38 -8.38
CA GLY A 48 -2.57 -16.25 -9.08
C GLY A 48 -3.55 -15.36 -9.85
N ARG A 49 -4.74 -15.87 -10.22
CA ARG A 49 -5.78 -15.08 -10.91
C ARG A 49 -6.52 -14.10 -9.99
N ASN A 50 -6.48 -14.34 -8.68
CA ASN A 50 -7.08 -13.45 -7.68
C ASN A 50 -6.11 -12.36 -7.23
N ARG A 51 -4.81 -12.51 -7.55
CA ARG A 51 -3.81 -11.51 -7.18
C ARG A 51 -4.07 -10.22 -7.96
N PRO A 52 -4.01 -9.06 -7.29
CA PRO A 52 -4.06 -7.79 -7.99
C PRO A 52 -2.87 -7.65 -8.92
N THR A 53 -3.06 -6.90 -10.00
CA THR A 53 -1.97 -6.43 -10.85
C THR A 53 -1.10 -5.44 -10.07
N MET A 54 0.19 -5.33 -10.41
CA MET A 54 1.07 -4.33 -9.78
C MET A 54 0.58 -2.88 -9.97
N ARG A 55 -0.20 -2.62 -11.03
CA ARG A 55 -0.86 -1.33 -11.25
C ARG A 55 -1.93 -1.07 -10.18
N GLU A 56 -2.77 -2.05 -9.88
CA GLU A 56 -3.79 -1.95 -8.83
C GLU A 56 -3.14 -1.80 -7.45
N VAL A 57 -2.08 -2.58 -7.17
CA VAL A 57 -1.31 -2.45 -5.93
C VAL A 57 -0.74 -1.04 -5.76
N ALA A 58 -0.14 -0.48 -6.82
CA ALA A 58 0.42 0.87 -6.78
C ALA A 58 -0.66 1.95 -6.54
N MET A 59 -1.78 1.87 -7.25
CA MET A 59 -2.90 2.82 -7.08
C MET A 59 -3.49 2.76 -5.67
N GLU A 60 -3.60 1.57 -5.09
CA GLU A 60 -4.15 1.41 -3.74
C GLU A 60 -3.20 1.92 -2.66
N LEU A 61 -1.89 1.68 -2.81
CA LEU A 61 -0.89 2.27 -1.91
C LEU A 61 -0.86 3.80 -2.01
N GLU A 62 -0.96 4.34 -3.22
CA GLU A 62 -1.07 5.79 -3.42
C GLU A 62 -2.31 6.37 -2.73
N TRP A 63 -3.46 5.69 -2.84
CA TRP A 63 -4.68 6.06 -2.13
C TRP A 63 -4.50 6.07 -0.60
N ILE A 64 -3.86 5.02 -0.05
CA ILE A 64 -3.60 4.91 1.39
C ILE A 64 -2.72 6.07 1.88
N LEU A 65 -1.66 6.41 1.14
CA LEU A 65 -0.78 7.53 1.47
C LEU A 65 -1.52 8.87 1.42
N LEU A 66 -2.30 9.12 0.36
CA LEU A 66 -3.05 10.36 0.22
C LEU A 66 -4.12 10.52 1.31
N SER A 67 -4.77 9.42 1.69
CA SER A 67 -5.72 9.39 2.81
C SER A 67 -5.03 9.76 4.14
N ARG A 68 -3.80 9.27 4.36
CA ARG A 68 -3.00 9.61 5.55
C ARG A 68 -2.59 11.09 5.58
N ASN A 69 -2.32 11.69 4.42
CA ASN A 69 -1.98 13.10 4.29
C ASN A 69 -3.20 14.04 4.20
N GLY A 70 -4.43 13.53 4.20
CA GLY A 70 -5.65 14.32 4.10
C GLY A 70 -5.90 14.94 2.72
N ILE A 71 -5.31 14.38 1.66
CA ILE A 71 -5.42 14.89 0.29
C ILE A 71 -6.58 14.19 -0.43
N ASN A 72 -7.51 14.95 -1.01
CA ASN A 72 -8.70 14.43 -1.70
C ASN A 72 -8.43 14.17 -3.20
N ILE A 73 -8.58 12.93 -3.65
CA ILE A 73 -8.26 12.49 -5.03
C ILE A 73 -9.29 12.94 -6.09
N GLN A 74 -10.40 13.58 -5.71
CA GLN A 74 -11.35 14.11 -6.72
C GLN A 74 -10.75 15.22 -7.62
N GLN A 75 -9.54 15.69 -7.33
CA GLN A 75 -8.82 16.64 -8.19
C GLN A 75 -7.89 16.00 -9.25
N ILE A 76 -7.79 14.65 -9.32
CA ILE A 76 -6.76 13.98 -10.15
C ILE A 76 -7.36 13.23 -11.37
N VAL A 77 -8.69 13.14 -11.50
CA VAL A 77 -9.32 12.45 -12.64
C VAL A 77 -9.79 13.45 -13.69
N GLU A 78 -8.91 13.84 -14.60
CA GLU A 78 -9.33 14.15 -15.97
C GLU A 78 -9.00 12.93 -16.82
N VAL A 79 -9.96 12.41 -17.58
CA VAL A 79 -9.74 11.45 -18.68
C VAL A 79 -9.84 12.22 -19.99
N ASP A 80 -8.74 12.32 -20.73
CA ASP A 80 -8.66 12.89 -22.07
C ASP A 80 -7.68 12.04 -22.90
N ASN A 81 -8.18 11.62 -24.05
CA ASN A 81 -7.70 10.55 -24.91
C ASN A 81 -6.82 11.08 -26.05
N SER A 82 -6.12 12.18 -25.81
CA SER A 82 -5.21 12.73 -26.81
C SER A 82 -4.08 13.44 -26.09
N SER A 83 -2.89 12.85 -26.16
CA SER A 83 -1.64 13.40 -25.61
C SER A 83 -1.59 13.47 -24.08
N ARG A 84 -1.17 12.39 -23.44
CA ARG A 84 -0.77 12.43 -22.02
C ARG A 84 0.62 11.87 -21.84
N SER A 85 1.59 12.78 -21.88
CA SER A 85 2.66 12.69 -20.91
C SER A 85 2.00 12.63 -19.53
N ILE A 86 2.05 11.47 -18.88
CA ILE A 86 1.89 11.42 -17.42
C ILE A 86 3.10 12.18 -16.92
N SER A 87 2.95 13.47 -16.61
CA SER A 87 4.06 14.22 -16.07
C SER A 87 4.35 13.63 -14.70
N CYS A 88 5.47 12.91 -14.63
CA CYS A 88 6.19 12.71 -13.39
C CYS A 88 6.61 14.12 -12.91
N SER A 89 5.71 14.81 -12.22
CA SER A 89 5.95 16.19 -11.76
C SER A 89 5.51 16.39 -10.30
N SER A 90 5.50 15.32 -9.51
CA SER A 90 5.53 15.42 -8.06
C SER A 90 6.29 14.24 -7.45
N PHE A 91 7.53 14.04 -7.93
CA PHE A 91 8.57 13.48 -7.08
C PHE A 91 9.01 14.57 -6.08
N GLU A 92 8.07 15.00 -5.23
CA GLU A 92 8.33 15.78 -4.02
C GLU A 92 7.46 15.20 -2.90
N ILE A 93 7.61 13.90 -2.65
CA ILE A 93 7.41 13.39 -1.30
C ILE A 93 8.71 13.71 -0.60
N GLY A 94 8.71 14.75 0.23
CA GLY A 94 9.84 15.10 1.09
C GLY A 94 10.11 13.98 2.09
N ILE A 95 10.82 12.96 1.64
CA ILE A 95 11.63 12.10 2.49
C ILE A 95 13.02 12.75 2.52
N ASP A 96 13.30 13.49 3.59
CA ASP A 96 14.68 13.87 3.92
C ASP A 96 15.45 12.59 4.25
N LEU A 97 16.00 11.94 3.22
CA LEU A 97 17.08 10.99 3.38
C LEU A 97 18.38 11.79 3.24
N PRO A 98 19.18 11.95 4.31
CA PRO A 98 20.49 12.58 4.18
C PRO A 98 21.35 11.67 3.30
N LEU A 99 21.60 12.10 2.07
CA LEU A 99 22.75 11.65 1.29
C LEU A 99 23.96 12.40 1.84
N ASP A 100 24.56 11.88 2.92
CA ASP A 100 25.97 12.16 3.16
C ASP A 100 26.82 11.26 2.25
N CYS A 101 27.87 11.90 1.72
CA CYS A 101 28.77 11.46 0.65
C CYS A 101 29.52 10.15 0.91
#